data_AF-A0A4V1P8Y1-F1
#
_entry.id   AF-A0A4V1P8Y1-F1
#
_cell.length_a   1.000
_cell.length_b   1.000
_cell.length_c   1.000
_cell.angle_alpha   90.00
_cell.angle_beta   90.00
_cell.angle_gamma   90.00
#
_symmetry.space_group_name_H-M   'P 1'
#
loop_
_entity.id
_entity.type
_entity.pdbx_description
1 polymer ?
#
loop_
_entity_poly.entity_id
_entity_poly.type
_entity_poly.pdbx_seq_one_letter_code
_entity_poly.pdbx_strand_id
1 'polypeptide(L)'
;MRRFHPRAMRIIAASALTLALSACASTPDPIVEDRSRCDAYGFQRGTDAYANCVLTQDRDRERRYDRQAGQRPSRPERPYSSEEE
;
A
#
# COMPACT_ATOMS: atom_id res chain seq x y z
N MET A 1 5.84 41.18 0.38
CA MET A 1 6.86 40.57 -0.51
C MET A 1 7.45 39.35 0.17
N ARG A 2 7.02 38.13 -0.21
CA ARG A 2 7.56 36.89 0.36
C ARG A 2 9.01 36.74 -0.11
N ARG A 3 9.98 36.98 0.79
CA ARG A 3 11.38 36.59 0.56
C ARG A 3 11.45 35.07 0.59
N PHE A 4 11.13 34.43 -0.53
CA PHE A 4 11.35 33.01 -0.69
C PHE A 4 12.85 32.76 -0.59
N HIS A 5 13.26 32.20 0.55
CA HIS A 5 14.66 31.90 0.80
C HIS A 5 15.08 30.80 -0.19
N PRO A 6 16.17 30.98 -0.95
CA PRO A 6 16.60 30.02 -1.97
C PRO A 6 16.88 28.63 -1.37
N ARG A 7 17.18 28.57 -0.07
CA ARG A 7 17.31 27.34 0.70
C ARG A 7 15.98 26.60 0.86
N ALA A 8 14.89 27.31 1.15
CA ALA A 8 13.56 26.71 1.29
C ALA A 8 13.06 26.16 -0.05
N MET A 9 13.31 26.85 -1.15
CA MET A 9 12.93 26.41 -2.50
C MET A 9 13.67 25.13 -2.92
N ARG A 10 14.96 25.01 -2.58
CA ARG A 10 15.76 23.80 -2.81
C ARG A 10 15.25 22.60 -1.99
N ILE A 11 14.86 22.83 -0.73
CA ILE A 11 14.30 21.77 0.12
C ILE A 11 12.99 21.25 -0.47
N ILE A 12 12.10 22.14 -0.92
CA ILE A 12 10.83 21.76 -1.54
C ILE A 12 11.05 20.97 -2.84
N ALA A 13 11.99 21.41 -3.68
CA ALA A 13 12.32 20.69 -4.92
C ALA A 13 12.91 19.31 -4.65
N ALA A 14 13.81 19.19 -3.67
CA ALA A 14 14.38 17.91 -3.26
C ALA A 14 13.32 16.96 -2.69
N SER A 15 12.39 17.47 -1.85
CA SER A 15 11.30 16.65 -1.32
C SER A 15 10.33 16.19 -2.41
N ALA A 16 10.03 17.05 -3.40
CA ALA A 16 9.17 16.66 -4.51
C ALA A 16 9.79 15.52 -5.33
N LEU A 17 11.11 15.56 -5.53
CA LEU A 17 11.85 14.52 -6.25
C LEU A 17 11.81 13.17 -5.51
N THR A 18 12.00 13.16 -4.19
CA THR A 18 11.96 11.92 -3.41
C THR A 18 10.56 11.31 -3.35
N LEU A 19 9.50 12.12 -3.26
CA LEU A 19 8.12 11.64 -3.35
C LEU A 19 7.84 11.03 -4.74
N ALA A 20 8.28 11.67 -5.83
CA ALA A 20 8.11 11.15 -7.18
C ALA A 20 8.83 9.80 -7.37
N LEU A 21 10.04 9.64 -6.82
CA LEU A 21 10.79 8.39 -6.86
C LEU A 21 10.11 7.27 -6.04
N SER A 22 9.45 7.61 -4.93
CA SER A 22 8.74 6.62 -4.11
C SER A 22 7.51 6.03 -4.80
N ALA A 23 6.93 6.73 -5.79
CA ALA A 23 5.79 6.24 -6.56
C ALA A 23 6.16 5.10 -7.54
N CYS A 24 7.46 4.94 -7.86
CA CYS A 24 7.94 3.84 -8.69
C CYS A 24 8.22 2.55 -7.91
N ALA A 25 8.04 2.52 -6.59
CA ALA A 25 8.15 1.28 -5.82
C ALA A 25 6.91 0.41 -6.10
N SER A 26 6.96 -0.41 -7.15
CA SER A 26 5.98 -1.46 -7.41
C SER A 26 5.91 -2.38 -6.20
N THR A 27 4.74 -2.50 -5.61
CA THR A 27 4.49 -3.47 -4.55
C THR A 27 4.75 -4.88 -5.10
N PRO A 28 5.52 -5.73 -4.40
CA PRO A 28 5.75 -7.11 -4.83
C PRO A 28 4.41 -7.83 -5.05
N ASP A 29 4.36 -8.66 -6.08
CA ASP A 29 3.15 -9.40 -6.45
C ASP A 29 2.78 -10.37 -5.31
N PRO A 30 1.63 -10.17 -4.64
CA PRO A 30 1.26 -10.96 -3.47
C PRO A 30 1.09 -12.45 -3.80
N ILE A 31 0.79 -12.77 -5.07
CA ILE A 31 0.63 -14.15 -5.51
C ILE A 31 1.95 -14.93 -5.43
N VAL A 32 3.10 -14.26 -5.56
CA VAL A 32 4.43 -14.92 -5.53
C VAL A 32 4.78 -15.34 -4.10
N GLU A 33 4.44 -14.52 -3.12
CA GLU A 33 4.62 -14.80 -1.68
C GLU A 33 3.74 -15.97 -1.24
N ASP A 34 2.48 -16.02 -1.68
CA ASP A 34 1.57 -17.09 -1.27
C ASP A 34 1.95 -18.44 -1.90
N ARG A 35 2.45 -18.42 -3.14
CA ARG A 35 3.00 -19.63 -3.80
C ARG A 35 4.23 -20.16 -3.09
N SER A 36 5.18 -19.29 -2.71
CA SER A 36 6.41 -19.72 -2.03
C SER A 36 6.14 -20.34 -0.66
N ARG A 37 5.12 -19.84 0.06
CA ARG A 37 4.63 -20.46 1.30
C ARG A 37 4.07 -21.85 1.05
N CYS A 38 3.18 -22.02 0.07
CA CYS A 38 2.62 -23.33 -0.25
C CYS A 38 3.69 -24.34 -0.69
N ASP A 39 4.72 -23.90 -1.42
CA ASP A 39 5.89 -24.73 -1.73
C ASP A 39 6.63 -25.15 -0.45
N ALA A 40 6.85 -24.23 0.49
CA ALA A 40 7.55 -24.51 1.74
C ALA A 40 6.79 -25.48 2.66
N TYR A 41 5.45 -25.49 2.58
CA TYR A 41 4.62 -26.49 3.25
C TYR A 41 4.60 -27.86 2.56
N GLY A 42 5.19 -27.97 1.37
CA GLY A 42 5.29 -29.22 0.62
C GLY A 42 4.06 -29.54 -0.24
N PHE A 43 3.20 -28.55 -0.53
CA PHE A 43 2.09 -28.77 -1.45
C PHE A 43 2.62 -28.94 -2.88
N GLN A 44 2.14 -29.97 -3.57
CA GLN A 44 2.55 -30.24 -4.94
C GLN A 44 1.80 -29.34 -5.93
N ARG A 45 2.54 -28.57 -6.73
CA ARG A 45 1.98 -27.70 -7.78
C ARG A 45 1.11 -28.49 -8.76
N GLY A 46 0.05 -27.84 -9.25
CA GLY A 46 -0.90 -28.45 -10.19
C GLY A 46 -1.92 -29.40 -9.53
N THR A 47 -1.96 -29.47 -8.20
CA THR A 47 -2.98 -30.22 -7.46
C THR A 47 -4.03 -29.30 -6.86
N ASP A 48 -5.21 -29.84 -6.57
CA ASP A 48 -6.27 -29.13 -5.86
C ASP A 48 -5.82 -28.70 -4.46
N ALA A 49 -4.98 -29.50 -3.79
CA ALA A 49 -4.43 -29.16 -2.49
C ALA A 49 -3.57 -27.89 -2.54
N TYR A 50 -2.76 -27.74 -3.60
CA TYR A 50 -1.97 -26.52 -3.81
C TYR A 50 -2.86 -25.32 -4.14
N ALA A 51 -3.88 -25.50 -4.98
CA ALA A 51 -4.84 -24.43 -5.30
C ALA A 51 -5.57 -23.95 -4.04
N ASN A 52 -5.98 -24.87 -3.18
CA ASN A 52 -6.66 -24.56 -1.93
C ASN A 52 -5.73 -23.89 -0.91
N CYS A 53 -4.46 -24.29 -0.86
CA CYS A 53 -3.45 -23.61 -0.04
C CYS A 53 -3.29 -22.14 -0.45
N VAL A 54 -3.09 -21.88 -1.74
CA VAL A 54 -2.93 -20.50 -2.26
C VAL A 54 -4.19 -19.68 -2.01
N LEU A 55 -5.37 -20.25 -2.24
CA LEU A 55 -6.65 -19.59 -1.99
C LEU A 55 -6.84 -19.23 -0.50
N THR A 56 -6.44 -20.12 0.39
CA THR A 56 -6.51 -19.88 1.84
C THR A 56 -5.58 -18.73 2.24
N GLN A 57 -4.36 -18.75 1.72
CA GLN A 57 -3.37 -17.70 1.94
C GLN A 57 -3.84 -16.33 1.44
N ASP A 58 -4.45 -16.30 0.27
CA ASP A 58 -5.05 -15.10 -0.33
C ASP A 58 -6.14 -14.51 0.56
N ARG A 59 -7.07 -15.35 1.04
CA ARG A 59 -8.14 -14.93 1.96
C ARG A 59 -7.62 -14.44 3.30
N ASP A 60 -6.61 -15.09 3.86
CA ASP A 60 -5.97 -14.65 5.11
C ASP A 60 -5.30 -13.29 4.94
N ARG A 61 -4.73 -13.02 3.77
CA ARG A 61 -4.14 -11.74 3.42
C ARG A 61 -5.22 -10.65 3.33
N GLU A 62 -6.32 -10.89 2.62
CA GLU A 62 -7.47 -9.97 2.56
C GLU A 62 -7.98 -9.60 3.96
N ARG A 63 -8.21 -10.60 4.83
CA ARG A 63 -8.64 -10.38 6.21
C ARG A 63 -7.66 -9.55 7.05
N ARG A 64 -6.36 -9.56 6.72
CA ARG A 64 -5.37 -8.70 7.38
C ARG A 64 -5.47 -7.27 6.87
N TYR A 65 -5.65 -7.09 5.56
CA TYR A 65 -5.85 -5.76 4.97
C TYR A 65 -7.13 -5.10 5.47
N ASP A 66 -8.24 -5.84 5.56
CA ASP A 66 -9.50 -5.31 6.09
C ASP A 66 -9.36 -4.83 7.53
N ARG A 67 -8.66 -5.60 8.38
CA ARG A 67 -8.36 -5.20 9.75
C ARG A 67 -7.50 -3.94 9.82
N GLN A 68 -6.49 -3.82 8.96
CA GLN A 68 -5.64 -2.62 8.88
C GLN A 68 -6.41 -1.41 8.35
N ALA A 69 -7.30 -1.62 7.37
CA ALA A 69 -8.16 -0.58 6.82
C ALA A 69 -9.16 -0.09 7.87
N GLY A 70 -9.79 -1.00 8.62
CA GLY A 70 -10.68 -0.64 9.74
C GLY A 70 -9.95 0.01 10.93
N GLN A 71 -8.64 -0.21 11.06
CA GLN A 71 -7.79 0.49 12.06
C GLN A 71 -7.25 1.83 11.58
N ARG A 72 -7.38 2.21 10.30
CA ARG A 72 -7.09 3.60 9.89
C ARG A 72 -8.10 4.48 10.63
N PRO A 73 -7.66 5.37 11.55
CA PRO A 73 -8.59 6.28 12.17
C PRO A 73 -9.31 7.02 11.04
N SER A 74 -10.63 7.00 11.06
CA SER A 74 -11.48 7.75 10.15
C SER A 74 -10.94 9.18 10.15
N ARG A 75 -10.22 9.55 9.08
CA ARG A 75 -9.80 10.93 8.89
C ARG A 75 -11.11 11.71 8.95
N PRO A 76 -11.30 12.67 9.88
CA PRO A 76 -12.56 13.38 9.97
C PRO A 76 -12.82 13.97 8.59
N GLU A 77 -13.92 13.54 7.97
CA GLU A 77 -14.39 14.12 6.73
C GLU A 77 -14.49 15.61 6.98
N ARG A 78 -13.65 16.40 6.30
CA ARG A 78 -13.75 17.85 6.39
C ARG A 78 -15.12 18.19 5.80
N PRO A 79 -16.06 18.77 6.57
CA PRO A 79 -17.29 19.27 5.99
C PRO A 79 -16.89 20.30 4.94
N TYR A 80 -17.44 20.16 3.74
CA TYR A 80 -17.28 21.16 2.69
C TYR A 80 -17.96 22.44 3.20
N SER A 81 -17.15 23.42 3.64
CA SER A 81 -17.65 24.74 4.04
C SER A 81 -18.06 25.49 2.78
N SER A 82 -19.36 25.52 2.50
CA SER A 82 -19.98 26.51 1.64
C SER A 82 -20.08 27.83 2.41
N GLU A 83 -18.98 28.57 2.45
CA GLU A 83 -18.98 30.00 2.81
C GLU A 83 -18.34 30.75 1.64
N GLU A 84 -19.11 30.87 0.56
CA GLU A 84 -18.96 31.92 -0.44
C GLU A 84 -20.23 32.77 -0.39
N GLU A 85 -20.18 33.84 0.43
CA GLU A 85 -20.69 35.23 0.22
C GLU A 85 -21.05 35.93 1.54
#